data_AF-A0A8T3NL67-F1
#
_entry.id   AF-A0A8T3NL67-F1
#
_cell.length_a   1.000
_cell.length_b   1.000
_cell.length_c   1.000
_cell.angle_alpha   90.00
_cell.angle_beta   90.00
_cell.angle_gamma   90.00
#
_symmetry.space_group_name_H-M   'P 1'
#
loop_
_entity.id
_entity.type
_entity.pdbx_description
1 polymer ?
#
loop_
_entity_poly.entity_id
_entity_poly.type
_entity_poly.pdbx_seq_one_letter_code
_entity_poly.pdbx_strand_id
1 'polypeptide(L)'
;MDRNARFEAIADCDEAVLTGLAERVLASSAAVTVVREPTPGMLMLRARESAGRSVFNLGEVTVTEAEVEIDGHRGYAMTTGLR
;
A
#
# COMPACT_ATOMS: atom_id res chain seq x y z
N MET A 1 -18.09 -1.26 4.02
CA MET A 1 -16.75 -0.64 3.93
C MET A 1 -16.37 -0.62 2.46
N ASP A 2 -16.00 0.54 1.91
CA ASP A 2 -15.55 0.63 0.52
C ASP A 2 -14.08 0.21 0.36
N ARG A 3 -13.59 0.22 -0.88
CA ARG A 3 -12.21 -0.18 -1.17
C ARG A 3 -11.22 0.74 -0.46
N ASN A 4 -11.38 2.06 -0.53
CA ASN A 4 -10.41 3.03 -0.03
C ASN A 4 -10.26 2.95 1.49
N ALA A 5 -11.37 2.83 2.22
CA ALA A 5 -11.35 2.67 3.66
C ALA A 5 -10.56 1.41 4.10
N ARG A 6 -10.61 0.32 3.32
CA ARG A 6 -9.79 -0.87 3.60
C ARG A 6 -8.31 -0.63 3.39
N PHE A 7 -7.93 0.09 2.32
CA PHE A 7 -6.54 0.43 2.06
C PHE A 7 -5.96 1.34 3.13
N GLU A 8 -6.73 2.32 3.58
CA GLU A 8 -6.34 3.20 4.69
C GLU A 8 -6.15 2.42 5.99
N ALA A 9 -7.10 1.55 6.34
CA ALA A 9 -6.98 0.70 7.51
C ALA A 9 -5.78 -0.26 7.47
N ILE A 10 -5.41 -0.75 6.29
CA ILE A 10 -4.21 -1.61 6.10
C ILE A 10 -2.93 -0.77 6.24
N ALA A 11 -2.90 0.42 5.65
CA ALA A 11 -1.72 1.30 5.68
C ALA A 11 -1.39 1.80 7.09
N ASP A 12 -2.41 2.06 7.91
CA ASP A 12 -2.25 2.53 9.29
C ASP A 12 -2.23 1.39 10.33
N CYS A 13 -2.34 0.13 9.89
CA CYS A 13 -2.37 -1.02 10.79
C CYS A 13 -1.02 -1.27 11.46
N ASP A 14 -1.07 -1.77 12.70
CA ASP A 14 0.13 -2.34 13.32
C ASP A 14 0.63 -3.55 12.52
N GLU A 15 1.94 -3.59 12.29
CA GLU A 15 2.59 -4.59 11.44
C GLU A 15 2.39 -6.03 11.96
N ALA A 16 2.43 -6.23 13.28
CA ALA A 16 2.26 -7.56 13.86
C ALA A 16 0.82 -8.04 13.72
N VAL A 17 -0.15 -7.13 13.85
CA VAL A 17 -1.57 -7.44 13.63
C VAL A 17 -1.82 -7.81 12.17
N LEU A 18 -1.30 -7.02 11.23
CA LEU A 18 -1.50 -7.24 9.79
C LEU A 18 -0.81 -8.54 9.32
N THR A 19 0.40 -8.79 9.80
CA THR A 19 1.14 -10.04 9.53
C THR A 19 0.36 -11.25 10.06
N GLY A 20 -0.15 -11.17 11.30
CA GLY A 20 -0.96 -12.25 11.87
C GLY A 20 -2.28 -12.51 11.11
N LEU A 21 -2.86 -11.49 10.49
CA LEU A 21 -4.01 -11.64 9.58
C LEU A 21 -3.61 -12.34 8.28
N ALA A 22 -2.50 -11.91 7.66
CA ALA A 22 -1.99 -12.50 6.43
C ALA A 22 -1.66 -13.99 6.62
N GLU A 23 -0.98 -14.35 7.71
CA GLU A 23 -0.66 -15.76 8.03
C GLU A 23 -1.92 -16.63 8.17
N ARG A 24 -3.00 -16.10 8.74
CA ARG A 24 -4.29 -16.84 8.81
C ARG A 24 -4.89 -17.08 7.42
N VAL A 25 -4.73 -16.14 6.49
CA VAL A 25 -5.17 -16.31 5.11
C VAL A 25 -4.31 -17.37 4.41
N LEU A 26 -2.98 -17.29 4.55
CA LEU A 26 -2.05 -18.29 3.99
C LEU A 26 -2.33 -19.70 4.53
N ALA A 27 -2.62 -19.83 5.82
CA ALA A 27 -2.97 -21.10 6.45
C ALA A 27 -4.26 -21.72 5.90
N SER A 28 -5.16 -20.92 5.31
CA SER A 28 -6.40 -21.42 4.69
C SER A 28 -6.20 -22.11 3.32
N SER A 29 -4.95 -22.39 2.95
CA SER A 29 -4.52 -23.06 1.71
C SER A 29 -4.78 -22.28 0.42
N ALA A 30 -4.98 -20.97 0.54
CA ALA A 30 -4.98 -20.05 -0.59
C ALA A 30 -3.56 -19.94 -1.19
N ALA A 31 -3.38 -20.39 -2.43
CA ALA A 31 -2.14 -20.18 -3.15
C ALA A 31 -2.01 -18.69 -3.52
N VAL A 32 -0.96 -18.04 -3.02
CA VAL A 32 -0.68 -16.64 -3.34
C VAL A 32 0.30 -16.57 -4.50
N THR A 33 -0.09 -15.88 -5.56
CA THR A 33 0.82 -15.50 -6.64
C THR A 33 1.33 -14.09 -6.37
N VAL A 34 2.64 -13.92 -6.27
CA VAL A 34 3.24 -12.59 -6.23
C VAL A 34 3.29 -12.05 -7.65
N VAL A 35 2.50 -11.01 -7.92
CA VAL A 35 2.46 -10.37 -9.24
C VAL A 35 3.51 -9.26 -9.33
N ARG A 36 3.75 -8.58 -8.21
CA ARG A 36 4.83 -7.61 -8.02
C ARG A 36 5.42 -7.80 -6.63
N GLU A 37 6.70 -8.16 -6.61
CA GLU A 37 7.50 -8.18 -5.38
C GLU A 37 7.52 -6.80 -4.72
N PRO A 38 7.72 -6.71 -3.40
CA PRO A 38 7.94 -5.43 -2.71
C PRO A 38 9.03 -4.61 -3.44
N THR A 39 8.59 -3.54 -4.11
CA THR A 39 9.43 -2.75 -4.99
C THR A 39 9.51 -1.32 -4.47
N PRO A 40 10.71 -0.86 -4.05
CA PRO A 40 10.92 0.53 -3.70
C PRO A 40 10.73 1.46 -4.90
N GLY A 41 10.16 2.63 -4.64
CA GLY A 41 9.90 3.68 -5.61
C GLY A 41 9.89 5.06 -4.96
N MET A 42 9.78 6.09 -5.81
CA MET A 42 9.70 7.49 -5.39
C MET A 42 8.43 8.10 -5.97
N LEU A 43 7.66 8.78 -5.14
CA LEU A 43 6.47 9.52 -5.56
C LEU A 43 6.68 11.03 -5.37
N MET A 44 6.31 11.80 -6.38
CA MET A 44 6.31 13.25 -6.30
C MET A 44 5.18 13.73 -5.38
N LEU A 45 5.54 14.28 -4.23
CA LEU A 45 4.61 14.93 -3.31
C LEU A 45 4.20 16.30 -3.87
N ARG A 46 2.89 16.54 -3.99
CA ARG A 46 2.34 17.83 -4.41
C ARG A 46 1.64 18.50 -3.25
N ALA A 47 1.93 19.79 -3.07
CA ALA A 47 1.27 20.64 -2.09
C ALA A 47 0.42 21.69 -2.80
N ARG A 48 -0.59 22.19 -2.08
CA ARG A 48 -1.42 23.31 -2.51
C ARG A 48 -1.18 24.47 -1.56
N GLU A 49 -0.66 25.60 -2.06
CA GLU A 49 -0.46 26.77 -1.19
C GLU A 49 -1.79 27.46 -0.86
N SER A 50 -1.82 28.18 0.26
CA SER A 50 -3.05 28.69 0.87
C SER A 50 -3.56 30.02 0.30
N ALA A 51 -2.69 30.84 -0.28
CA ALA A 51 -3.00 32.18 -0.75
C ALA A 51 -3.65 32.15 -2.14
N GLY A 52 -2.96 31.60 -3.14
CA GLY A 52 -3.40 31.51 -4.54
C GLY A 52 -3.99 30.15 -4.93
N ARG A 53 -3.99 29.18 -4.00
CA ARG A 53 -4.47 27.80 -4.23
C ARG A 53 -3.75 27.06 -5.36
N SER A 54 -2.56 27.50 -5.75
CA SER A 54 -1.73 26.87 -6.77
C SER A 54 -1.13 25.54 -6.27
N VAL A 55 -0.98 24.57 -7.18
CA VAL A 55 -0.37 23.26 -6.89
C VAL A 55 1.07 23.29 -7.36
N PHE A 56 1.99 22.84 -6.51
CA PHE A 56 3.41 22.72 -6.85
C PHE A 56 4.00 21.41 -6.33
N ASN A 57 5.10 20.98 -6.95
CA ASN A 57 5.87 19.81 -6.51
C ASN A 57 6.68 20.20 -5.27
N LEU A 58 6.38 19.59 -4.12
CA LEU A 58 7.04 19.88 -2.85
C LEU A 58 8.34 19.07 -2.69
N GLY A 59 8.41 17.90 -3.32
CA GLY A 59 9.56 17.00 -3.25
C GLY A 59 9.14 15.57 -3.54
N GLU A 60 9.98 14.61 -3.16
CA GLU A 60 9.73 13.19 -3.38
C GLU A 60 9.65 12.44 -2.05
N VAL A 61 8.83 11.39 -2.00
CA VAL A 61 8.74 10.46 -0.87
C VAL A 61 9.03 9.04 -1.35
N THR A 62 9.81 8.31 -0.57
CA THR A 62 10.04 6.87 -0.82
C THR A 62 8.78 6.09 -0.48
N VAL A 63 8.46 5.12 -1.31
CA VAL A 63 7.39 4.15 -1.07
C VAL A 63 7.87 2.76 -1.43
N THR A 64 7.26 1.74 -0.84
CA THR A 64 7.31 0.37 -1.35
C THR A 64 5.91 -0.02 -1.77
N GLU A 65 5.77 -0.55 -2.98
CA GLU A 65 4.53 -1.17 -3.45
C GLU A 65 4.69 -2.69 -3.66
N ALA A 66 3.61 -3.43 -3.46
CA ALA A 66 3.53 -4.84 -3.75
C ALA A 66 2.16 -5.20 -4.32
N GLU A 67 2.11 -6.23 -5.16
CA GLU A 67 0.87 -6.75 -5.74
C GLU A 67 0.86 -8.27 -5.68
N VAL A 68 -0.25 -8.82 -5.21
CA VAL A 68 -0.47 -10.27 -5.11
C VAL A 68 -1.80 -10.65 -5.72
N GLU A 69 -1.97 -11.92 -6.06
CA GLU A 69 -3.21 -12.49 -6.55
C GLU A 69 -3.53 -13.77 -5.78
N ILE A 70 -4.80 -13.91 -5.38
CA ILE A 70 -5.34 -15.09 -4.71
C ILE A 70 -6.67 -15.42 -5.37
N ASP A 71 -6.84 -16.65 -5.86
CA ASP A 71 -8.08 -17.13 -6.50
C ASP A 71 -8.62 -16.17 -7.59
N GLY A 72 -7.73 -15.55 -8.37
CA GLY A 72 -8.08 -14.59 -9.42
C GLY A 72 -8.42 -13.18 -8.91
N HIS A 73 -8.28 -12.91 -7.62
CA HIS A 73 -8.47 -11.59 -7.02
C HIS A 73 -7.13 -10.90 -6.76
N ARG A 74 -6.95 -9.71 -7.34
CA ARG A 74 -5.74 -8.89 -7.12
C ARG A 74 -5.82 -8.06 -5.85
N GLY A 75 -4.78 -8.13 -5.05
CA GLY A 75 -4.52 -7.29 -3.88
C GLY A 75 -3.32 -6.38 -4.15
N TYR A 76 -3.41 -5.12 -3.72
CA TYR A 76 -2.33 -4.15 -3.80
C TYR A 76 -2.07 -3.61 -2.40
N ALA A 77 -0.86 -3.16 -2.14
CA ALA A 77 -0.54 -2.33 -0.98
C ALA A 77 0.63 -1.40 -1.31
N MET A 78 0.64 -0.24 -0.68
CA MET A 78 1.76 0.69 -0.74
C MET A 78 1.96 1.33 0.64
N THR A 79 3.20 1.36 1.09
CA THR A 79 3.62 2.03 2.33
C THR A 79 4.70 3.04 2.02
N THR A 80 4.80 4.10 2.84
CA THR A 80 5.97 4.98 2.81
C THR A 80 7.21 4.27 3.34
N GLY A 81 8.38 4.65 2.81
CA GLY A 81 9.68 4.07 3.19
C GLY A 81 10.22 3.06 2.18
N LEU A 82 11.26 2.33 2.59
CA LEU A 82 11.97 1.30 1.81
C LEU A 82 11.80 -0.06 2.50
N ARG A 83 10.54 -0.46 2.72
CA ARG A 83 10.19 -1.71 3.39
C ARG A 83 9.99 -2.84 2.40
#